data_AF-A0A1Q5H1J1-F1
#
_entry.id   AF-A0A1Q5H1J1-F1
#
_cell.length_a   1.000
_cell.length_b   1.000
_cell.length_c   1.000
_cell.angle_alpha   90.00
_cell.angle_beta   90.00
_cell.angle_gamma   90.00
#
_symmetry.space_group_name_H-M   'P 1'
#
loop_
_entity.id
_entity.type
_entity.pdbx_description
1 polymer ?
#
loop_
_entity_poly.entity_id
_entity_poly.type
_entity_poly.pdbx_seq_one_letter_code
_entity_poly.pdbx_strand_id
1 'polypeptide(L)'
;MSTAGTDPIRDYIVQDFLSGEDAEDLTDDFDLIESTVVNSLGLVRLISWISETYGIPVDDIPLEPAAYRTLADIRRFVDEAAPAAV
;
A
#
# COMPACT_ATOMS: atom_id res chain seq x y z
N MET A 1 -8.42 -10.19 -22.40
CA MET A 1 -8.70 -10.66 -21.02
C MET A 1 -7.73 -9.92 -20.13
N SER A 2 -8.14 -8.79 -19.58
CA SER A 2 -7.33 -8.00 -18.65
C SER A 2 -7.34 -8.74 -17.33
N THR A 3 -6.38 -9.66 -17.14
CA THR A 3 -6.07 -10.18 -15.81
C THR A 3 -5.31 -9.08 -15.08
N ALA A 4 -5.99 -7.98 -14.74
CA ALA A 4 -5.55 -7.09 -13.70
C ALA A 4 -5.58 -7.93 -12.42
N GLY A 5 -4.46 -8.60 -12.13
CA GLY A 5 -4.27 -9.36 -10.90
C GLY A 5 -4.66 -8.44 -9.75
N THR A 6 -5.65 -8.87 -8.98
CA THR A 6 -6.34 -8.08 -7.95
C THR A 6 -5.34 -7.75 -6.85
N ASP A 7 -4.63 -6.64 -7.00
CA ASP A 7 -3.79 -6.12 -5.94
C ASP A 7 -4.61 -5.12 -5.12
N PRO A 8 -5.10 -5.50 -3.93
CA PRO A 8 -5.95 -4.64 -3.13
C PRO A 8 -5.20 -3.39 -2.65
N ILE A 9 -3.87 -3.44 -2.51
CA ILE A 9 -3.06 -2.29 -2.09
C ILE A 9 -3.03 -1.26 -3.21
N ARG A 10 -2.79 -1.71 -4.45
CA ARG A 10 -2.86 -0.84 -5.64
C ARG A 10 -4.24 -0.22 -5.81
N ASP A 11 -5.31 -1.03 -5.69
CA ASP A 11 -6.69 -0.53 -5.84
C ASP A 11 -7.03 0.52 -4.78
N TYR A 12 -6.66 0.27 -3.52
CA TYR A 12 -6.84 1.22 -2.43
C TYR A 12 -6.07 2.52 -2.67
N ILE A 13 -4.82 2.44 -3.12
CA ILE A 13 -4.02 3.65 -3.40
C ILE A 13 -4.64 4.45 -4.56
N VAL A 14 -5.09 3.76 -5.61
CA VAL A 14 -5.68 4.40 -6.78
C VAL A 14 -7.00 5.07 -6.44
N GLN A 15 -7.86 4.43 -5.65
CA GLN A 15 -9.15 5.00 -5.25
C GLN A 15 -9.02 6.12 -4.22
N ASP A 16 -8.23 5.93 -3.16
CA ASP A 16 -8.17 6.88 -2.03
C ASP A 16 -7.24 8.07 -2.33
N PHE A 17 -6.22 7.89 -3.19
CA PHE A 17 -5.19 8.90 -3.42
C PHE A 17 -5.13 9.42 -4.86
N LEU A 18 -5.26 8.55 -5.88
CA LEU A 18 -5.22 8.97 -7.30
C LEU A 18 -6.61 9.27 -7.88
N SER A 19 -7.69 9.17 -7.09
CA SER A 19 -9.07 9.39 -7.54
C SER A 19 -9.46 8.55 -8.77
N GLY A 20 -8.83 7.38 -8.97
CA GLY A 20 -9.08 6.52 -10.12
C GLY A 20 -8.27 6.85 -11.38
N GLU A 21 -7.30 7.78 -11.34
CA GLU A 21 -6.34 7.96 -12.43
C GLU A 21 -5.49 6.70 -12.63
N ASP A 22 -5.06 6.47 -13.87
CA ASP A 22 -4.56 5.20 -14.40
C ASP A 22 -3.65 4.42 -13.44
N ALA A 23 -4.21 3.38 -12.82
CA ALA A 23 -3.51 2.39 -11.98
C ALA A 23 -2.33 1.71 -12.70
N GLU A 24 -2.28 1.82 -14.02
CA GLU A 24 -1.24 1.27 -14.89
C GLU A 24 0.08 2.05 -14.75
N ASP A 25 0.03 3.36 -14.46
CA ASP A 25 1.21 4.19 -14.20
C ASP A 25 1.77 4.00 -12.78
N LEU A 26 0.95 3.45 -11.86
CA LEU A 26 1.36 3.13 -10.50
C LEU A 26 2.21 1.84 -10.48
N THR A 27 3.46 1.96 -10.92
CA THR A 27 4.46 0.90 -10.95
C THR A 27 5.01 0.56 -9.55
N ASP A 28 5.64 -0.60 -9.43
CA ASP A 28 6.29 -1.05 -8.20
C ASP A 28 7.45 -0.16 -7.74
N ASP A 29 8.12 0.55 -8.66
CA ASP A 29 9.13 1.57 -8.36
C ASP A 29 8.56 3.00 -8.23
N PHE A 30 7.23 3.15 -8.30
CA PHE A 30 6.60 4.47 -8.23
C PHE A 30 6.70 5.03 -6.80
N ASP A 31 7.27 6.23 -6.69
CA ASP A 31 7.46 6.88 -5.41
C ASP A 31 6.19 7.64 -4.98
N LEU A 32 5.45 7.04 -4.06
CA LEU A 32 4.20 7.57 -3.52
C LEU A 32 4.44 8.79 -2.62
N ILE A 33 5.62 8.87 -1.99
CA ILE A 33 5.97 9.93 -1.04
C ILE A 33 6.50 11.16 -1.80
N GLU A 34 7.46 10.96 -2.71
CA GLU A 34 7.99 12.04 -3.54
C GLU A 34 6.93 12.61 -4.50
N SER A 35 6.03 11.76 -5.01
CA SER A 35 4.89 12.21 -5.82
C SER A 35 3.81 12.93 -4.99
N THR A 36 3.99 13.07 -3.67
CA THR A 36 3.01 13.65 -2.74
C THR A 36 1.63 12.98 -2.76
N VAL A 37 1.57 11.76 -3.28
CA VAL A 37 0.35 10.93 -3.32
C VAL A 37 0.01 10.53 -1.88
N VAL A 38 0.99 10.00 -1.14
CA VAL A 38 0.83 9.65 0.27
C VAL A 38 1.45 10.74 1.15
N ASN A 39 0.63 11.36 2.00
CA ASN A 39 1.07 12.30 3.03
C ASN A 39 1.05 11.65 4.43
N SER A 40 1.47 12.36 5.47
CA SER A 40 1.54 11.78 6.83
C SER A 40 0.19 11.29 7.36
N LEU A 41 -0.93 11.87 6.93
CA LEU A 41 -2.27 11.44 7.30
C LEU A 41 -2.72 10.24 6.46
N GLY A 42 -2.38 10.26 5.17
CA GLY A 42 -2.58 9.17 4.22
C GLY A 42 -1.88 7.90 4.66
N LEU A 43 -0.66 8.04 5.21
CA LEU A 43 0.09 6.93 5.79
C LEU A 43 -0.69 6.26 6.92
N VAL A 44 -1.22 7.03 7.87
CA VAL A 44 -2.00 6.47 8.99
C VAL A 44 -3.28 5.78 8.49
N ARG A 45 -3.94 6.32 7.45
CA ARG A 45 -5.09 5.67 6.82
C ARG A 45 -4.71 4.35 6.16
N LEU A 46 -3.61 4.34 5.41
CA LEU A 46 -3.08 3.13 4.76
C LEU A 46 -2.72 2.06 5.80
N ILE A 47 -2.06 2.44 6.89
CA ILE A 47 -1.70 1.54 7.99
C ILE A 47 -2.95 0.93 8.63
N SER A 48 -3.96 1.76 8.91
CA SER A 48 -5.25 1.30 9.46
C SER A 48 -5.93 0.31 8.50
N TRP A 49 -5.98 0.65 7.21
CA TRP A 49 -6.56 -0.20 6.20
C TRP A 49 -5.82 -1.54 6.05
N ILE A 50 -4.47 -1.54 6.05
CA ILE A 50 -3.65 -2.76 6.01
C ILE A 50 -3.92 -3.60 7.26
N SER A 51 -3.94 -2.98 8.44
CA SER A 51 -4.22 -3.65 9.71
C SER A 51 -5.58 -4.35 9.69
N GLU A 52 -6.63 -3.65 9.24
CA GLU A 52 -7.98 -4.19 9.15
C GLU A 52 -8.14 -5.25 8.05
N THR A 53 -7.47 -5.08 6.91
CA THR A 53 -7.58 -5.96 5.75
C THR A 53 -6.81 -7.27 5.94
N TYR A 54 -5.61 -7.20 6.51
CA TYR A 54 -4.71 -8.35 6.68
C TYR A 54 -4.66 -8.88 8.12
N GLY A 55 -5.29 -8.19 9.08
CA GLY A 55 -5.28 -8.58 10.50
C GLY A 55 -3.93 -8.36 11.19
N ILE A 56 -3.08 -7.47 10.65
CA ILE A 56 -1.76 -7.16 11.20
C ILE A 56 -1.91 -6.13 12.33
N PRO A 57 -1.29 -6.30 13.51
CA PRO A 57 -1.33 -5.30 14.57
C PRO A 57 -0.70 -3.99 14.10
N VAL A 58 -1.36 -2.84 14.32
CA VAL A 58 -0.78 -1.51 13.97
C VAL A 58 0.57 -1.28 14.65
N ASP A 59 0.80 -1.85 15.83
CA ASP A 59 2.10 -1.79 16.54
C ASP A 59 3.24 -2.54 15.81
N ASP A 60 2.93 -3.53 14.98
CA ASP A 60 3.89 -4.25 14.12
C ASP A 60 4.08 -3.57 12.76
N ILE A 61 3.25 -2.57 12.44
CA ILE A 61 3.30 -1.85 11.18
C ILE A 61 4.27 -0.67 11.31
N PRO A 62 5.34 -0.58 10.48
CA PRO A 62 6.31 0.52 10.57
C PRO A 62 5.60 1.84 10.30
N LEU A 63 5.92 2.88 11.06
CA LEU A 63 5.35 4.24 10.88
C LEU A 63 6.32 5.15 10.12
N GLU A 64 7.33 4.58 9.48
CA GLU A 64 8.30 5.33 8.68
C GLU A 64 7.85 5.43 7.21
N PRO A 65 7.82 6.64 6.62
CA PRO A 65 7.43 6.82 5.22
C PRO A 65 8.35 6.09 4.24
N ALA A 66 9.60 5.78 4.65
CA ALA A 66 10.52 4.98 3.86
C ALA A 66 10.01 3.55 3.58
N ALA A 67 9.22 2.97 4.49
CA ALA A 67 8.61 1.64 4.32
C ALA A 67 7.38 1.64 3.38
N TYR A 68 6.88 2.83 3.01
CA TYR A 68 5.71 3.01 2.13
C TYR A 68 6.06 3.85 0.90
N ARG A 69 7.35 3.99 0.63
CA ARG A 69 7.85 4.80 -0.47
C ARG A 69 7.33 4.28 -1.79
N THR A 70 7.30 2.96 -1.94
CA THR A 70 6.88 2.30 -3.17
C THR A 70 5.84 1.21 -2.92
N LEU A 71 5.10 0.82 -3.95
CA LEU A 71 4.21 -0.33 -3.91
C LEU A 71 4.95 -1.63 -3.58
N ALA A 72 6.20 -1.77 -4.03
CA ALA A 72 7.03 -2.93 -3.74
C ALA A 72 7.34 -3.05 -2.24
N ASP A 73 7.70 -1.95 -1.59
CA ASP A 73 7.97 -1.92 -0.15
C ASP A 73 6.73 -2.31 0.67
N ILE A 74 5.57 -1.77 0.31
CA ILE A 74 4.30 -2.08 1.01
C ILE A 74 3.94 -3.56 0.81
N ARG A 75 4.02 -4.07 -0.42
CA ARG A 75 3.79 -5.50 -0.70
C ARG A 75 4.73 -6.39 0.08
N ARG A 76 6.01 -6.05 0.09
CA ARG A 76 7.03 -6.80 0.83
C ARG A 76 6.70 -6.82 2.31
N PHE A 77 6.37 -5.67 2.89
CA PHE A 77 5.97 -5.58 4.28
C PHE A 77 4.74 -6.44 4.57
N VAL A 78 3.69 -6.33 3.75
CA VAL A 78 2.46 -7.12 3.91
C VAL A 78 2.74 -8.61 3.77
N ASP A 79 3.61 -9.04 2.85
CA ASP A 79 4.00 -10.44 2.69
C ASP A 79 4.83 -10.96 3.88
N GLU A 80 5.74 -10.14 4.42
CA GLU A 80 6.55 -10.47 5.60
C GLU A 80 5.73 -10.46 6.90
N ALA A 81 4.73 -9.57 7.00
CA ALA A 81 3.90 -9.37 8.20
C ALA A 81 2.61 -10.20 8.19
N ALA A 82 2.11 -10.61 7.03
CA ALA A 82 1.03 -11.56 6.94
C ALA A 82 1.49 -12.84 7.65
N PRO A 83 0.71 -13.36 8.62
CA PRO A 83 1.05 -14.64 9.23
C PRO A 83 1.08 -15.64 8.10
N ALA A 84 2.28 -16.13 7.76
CA ALA A 84 2.47 -17.19 6.79
C ALA A 84 1.43 -18.25 7.11
N ALA A 85 0.42 -18.39 6.24
CA ALA A 85 -0.67 -19.33 6.46
C ALA A 85 -0.05 -20.72 6.48
N VAL A 86 0.22 -21.22 7.68
CA VAL A 86 0.71 -22.57 7.97
C VAL A 86 -0.41 -23.58 7.88
#